data_AF-A0A350LQY0-F1
#
_entry.id   AF-A0A350LQY0-F1
#
_cell.length_a   1.000
_cell.length_b   1.000
_cell.length_c   1.000
_cell.angle_alpha   90.00
_cell.angle_beta   90.00
_cell.angle_gamma   90.00
#
_symmetry.space_group_name_H-M   'P 1'
#
loop_
_entity.id
_entity.type
_entity.pdbx_description
1 polymer ?
#
loop_
_entity_poly.entity_id
_entity_poly.type
_entity_poly.pdbx_seq_one_letter_code
_entity_poly.pdbx_strand_id
1 'polypeptide(L)'
;DGRIGNKFLHAGPGYGGSCFPKDTTALARIGQEHAVPQTIVETVIRVNEGVKARMIEKLRDLVDDSFNGKVVAVLGVTFKP
;
A
#
# COMPACT_ATOMS: atom_id res chain seq x y z
N ASP A 1 4.69 -7.47 -23.38
CA ASP A 1 3.38 -7.96 -23.83
C ASP A 1 2.45 -6.76 -24.02
N GLY A 2 1.99 -6.51 -25.24
CA GLY A 2 1.12 -5.36 -25.55
C GLY A 2 -0.25 -5.41 -24.88
N ARG A 3 -0.70 -6.59 -24.43
CA ARG A 3 -1.98 -6.78 -23.74
C ARG A 3 -1.98 -6.22 -22.31
N ILE A 4 -0.81 -6.08 -21.70
CA ILE A 4 -0.63 -5.58 -20.32
C ILE A 4 -0.34 -4.07 -20.34
N GLY A 5 0.47 -3.61 -21.31
CA GLY A 5 0.99 -2.24 -21.32
C GLY A 5 2.12 -2.03 -20.30
N ASN A 6 2.59 -0.78 -20.15
CA ASN A 6 3.72 -0.42 -19.28
C ASN A 6 3.38 0.59 -18.16
N LYS A 7 2.16 1.11 -18.14
CA LYS A 7 1.72 2.15 -17.19
C LYS A 7 1.23 1.51 -15.89
N PHE A 8 1.42 2.20 -14.76
CA PHE A 8 0.99 1.75 -13.43
C PHE A 8 1.61 0.41 -12.97
N LEU A 9 2.78 0.04 -13.53
CA LEU A 9 3.54 -1.15 -13.14
C LEU A 9 4.80 -0.80 -12.33
N HIS A 10 4.90 0.42 -11.81
CA HIS A 10 6.00 0.83 -10.96
C HIS A 10 5.76 0.34 -9.53
N ALA A 11 6.60 -0.58 -9.06
CA ALA A 11 6.61 -0.99 -7.66
C ALA A 11 7.08 0.16 -6.76
N GLY A 12 6.57 0.20 -5.52
CA GLY A 12 6.87 1.26 -4.56
C GLY A 12 6.36 0.93 -3.16
N PRO A 13 6.29 1.91 -2.25
CA PRO A 13 5.88 1.72 -0.85
C PRO A 13 4.36 1.48 -0.67
N GLY A 14 3.64 1.19 -1.76
CA GLY A 14 2.18 1.11 -1.81
C GLY A 14 1.55 2.35 -2.43
N TYR A 15 0.27 2.23 -2.81
CA TYR A 15 -0.54 3.36 -3.24
C TYR A 15 -1.18 4.07 -2.03
N GLY A 16 -1.47 5.36 -2.21
CA GLY A 16 -2.16 6.21 -1.25
C GLY A 16 -3.12 7.19 -1.93
N GLY A 17 -3.26 8.38 -1.35
CA GLY A 17 -4.22 9.38 -1.80
C GLY A 17 -5.64 9.11 -1.31
N SER A 18 -6.56 10.04 -1.56
CA SER A 18 -7.95 9.93 -1.09
C SER A 18 -8.80 8.97 -1.92
N CYS A 19 -8.53 8.81 -3.22
CA CYS A 19 -9.42 8.06 -4.12
C CYS A 19 -9.26 6.54 -4.01
N PHE A 20 -8.10 5.99 -4.36
CA PHE A 20 -7.92 4.53 -4.43
C PHE A 20 -8.20 3.79 -3.12
N PRO A 21 -7.66 4.21 -1.96
CA PRO A 21 -7.99 3.57 -0.69
C PRO A 21 -9.49 3.63 -0.35
N LYS A 22 -10.14 4.79 -0.59
CA LYS A 22 -11.57 4.97 -0.35
C LYS A 22 -12.42 4.08 -1.24
N ASP A 23 -12.17 4.14 -2.55
CA ASP A 23 -13.03 3.51 -3.55
C ASP A 23 -12.87 1.99 -3.54
N THR A 24 -11.66 1.47 -3.32
CA THR A 24 -11.44 0.02 -3.17
C THR A 24 -12.10 -0.53 -1.91
N THR A 25 -11.98 0.19 -0.79
CA THR A 25 -12.65 -0.20 0.46
C THR A 25 -14.17 -0.15 0.32
N ALA A 26 -14.71 0.89 -0.33
CA ALA A 26 -16.14 1.02 -0.60
C ALA A 26 -16.64 -0.13 -1.49
N LEU A 27 -15.92 -0.46 -2.57
CA LEU A 27 -16.27 -1.56 -3.46
C LEU A 27 -16.26 -2.92 -2.72
N ALA A 28 -15.23 -3.18 -1.91
CA ALA A 28 -15.16 -4.39 -1.11
C ALA A 28 -16.36 -4.48 -0.14
N ARG A 29 -16.70 -3.37 0.52
CA ARG A 29 -17.82 -3.30 1.45
C ARG A 29 -19.16 -3.58 0.79
N ILE A 30 -19.42 -2.96 -0.37
CA ILE A 30 -20.64 -3.20 -1.16
C ILE A 30 -20.74 -4.68 -1.52
N GLY A 31 -19.64 -5.30 -1.96
CA GLY A 31 -19.61 -6.73 -2.25
C GLY A 31 -20.01 -7.59 -1.04
N GLN A 32 -19.47 -7.29 0.14
CA GLN A 32 -19.80 -8.00 1.38
C GLN A 32 -21.28 -7.84 1.77
N GLU A 33 -21.84 -6.64 1.63
CA GLU A 33 -23.26 -6.34 1.93
C GLU A 33 -24.22 -7.13 1.05
N HIS A 34 -23.81 -7.48 -0.17
CA HIS A 34 -24.58 -8.30 -1.10
C HIS A 34 -24.17 -9.78 -1.13
N ALA A 35 -23.36 -10.25 -0.17
CA ALA A 35 -22.82 -11.62 -0.14
C ALA A 35 -22.03 -12.03 -1.40
N VAL A 36 -21.39 -11.06 -2.08
CA VAL A 36 -20.51 -11.24 -3.23
C VAL A 36 -19.13 -10.62 -2.91
N PRO A 37 -18.28 -11.30 -2.14
CA PRO A 37 -16.99 -10.75 -1.71
C PRO A 37 -16.06 -10.47 -2.89
N GLN A 38 -15.38 -9.32 -2.85
CA GLN A 38 -14.48 -8.88 -3.91
C GLN A 38 -13.06 -9.36 -3.63
N THR A 39 -12.86 -10.68 -3.66
CA THR A 39 -11.62 -11.36 -3.18
C THR A 39 -10.32 -10.76 -3.73
N ILE A 40 -10.29 -10.38 -5.01
CA ILE A 40 -9.12 -9.74 -5.62
C ILE A 40 -8.89 -8.35 -5.04
N VAL A 41 -9.93 -7.52 -4.95
CA VAL A 41 -9.85 -6.15 -4.42
C VAL A 41 -9.45 -6.17 -2.94
N GLU A 42 -10.07 -7.05 -2.16
CA GLU A 42 -9.74 -7.26 -0.74
C GLU A 42 -8.28 -7.70 -0.58
N THR A 43 -7.79 -8.58 -1.46
CA THR A 43 -6.38 -9.00 -1.47
C THR A 43 -5.46 -7.84 -1.83
N VAL A 44 -5.81 -7.02 -2.81
CA VAL A 44 -5.03 -5.83 -3.19
C VAL A 44 -4.92 -4.86 -2.01
N ILE A 45 -6.03 -4.58 -1.30
CA ILE A 45 -6.03 -3.74 -0.10
C ILE A 45 -5.07 -4.32 0.96
N ARG A 46 -5.23 -5.61 1.28
CA ARG A 46 -4.39 -6.30 2.27
C ARG A 46 -2.91 -6.27 1.91
N VAL A 47 -2.57 -6.51 0.64
CA VAL A 47 -1.19 -6.48 0.16
C VAL A 47 -0.63 -5.05 0.23
N ASN A 48 -1.41 -4.03 -0.12
CA ASN A 48 -0.98 -2.64 -0.05
C ASN A 48 -0.59 -2.23 1.37
N GLU A 49 -1.40 -2.59 2.38
CA GLU A 49 -1.07 -2.34 3.79
C GLU A 49 0.16 -3.13 4.24
N GLY A 50 0.30 -4.39 3.78
CA GLY A 50 1.48 -5.20 4.06
C GLY A 50 2.78 -4.63 3.46
N VAL A 51 2.72 -3.98 2.30
CA VAL A 51 3.89 -3.32 1.69
C VAL A 51 4.34 -2.10 2.51
N LYS A 52 3.39 -1.30 3.01
CA LYS A 52 3.69 -0.17 3.91
C LYS A 52 4.35 -0.65 5.20
N ALA A 53 3.82 -1.71 5.82
CA ALA A 53 4.42 -2.31 7.02
C ALA A 53 5.82 -2.87 6.75
N ARG A 54 6.01 -3.56 5.61
CA ARG A 54 7.32 -4.09 5.20
C ARG A 54 8.39 -3.01 5.06
N MET A 55 8.03 -1.79 4.70
CA MET A 55 8.97 -0.67 4.69
C MET A 55 9.52 -0.40 6.09
N ILE A 56 8.68 -0.43 7.12
CA ILE A 56 9.09 -0.22 8.51
C ILE A 56 9.97 -1.36 9.00
N GLU A 57 9.63 -2.61 8.67
CA GLU A 57 10.46 -3.77 9.04
C GLU A 57 11.88 -3.65 8.48
N LYS A 58 12.01 -3.24 7.20
CA LYS A 58 13.34 -2.98 6.62
C LYS A 58 14.12 -1.91 7.36
N LEU A 59 13.44 -0.88 7.89
CA LEU A 59 14.12 0.16 8.67
C LEU A 59 14.54 -0.37 10.05
N ARG A 60 13.69 -1.19 10.70
CA ARG A 60 14.03 -1.86 11.98
C ARG A 60 15.26 -2.74 11.84
N ASP A 61 15.33 -3.52 10.76
CA ASP A 61 16.49 -4.37 10.46
C ASP A 61 17.78 -3.55 10.29
N LEU A 62 17.70 -2.32 9.78
CA LEU A 62 18.85 -1.44 9.57
C LEU A 62 19.33 -0.73 10.84
N VAL A 63 18.51 -0.69 11.90
CA VAL A 63 18.81 0.04 13.15
C VAL A 63 18.88 -0.88 14.36
N ASP A 64 19.12 -2.17 14.15
CA ASP A 64 19.20 -3.19 15.20
C ASP A 64 17.98 -3.17 16.14
N ASP A 65 16.80 -3.06 15.53
CA ASP A 65 15.49 -3.03 16.20
C ASP A 65 15.25 -1.85 17.17
N SER A 66 16.04 -0.78 17.07
CA SER A 66 15.86 0.41 17.92
C SER A 66 16.10 1.72 17.19
N PHE A 67 15.06 2.56 17.17
CA PHE A 67 15.15 3.94 16.67
C PHE A 67 15.59 4.95 17.74
N ASN A 68 15.77 4.53 19.01
CA ASN A 68 16.10 5.45 20.08
C ASN A 68 17.46 6.12 19.84
N GLY A 69 17.47 7.46 19.90
CA GLY A 69 18.66 8.26 19.63
C GLY A 69 19.08 8.32 18.16
N LYS A 70 18.30 7.74 17.23
CA LYS A 70 18.53 7.83 15.78
C LYS A 70 17.79 9.04 15.21
N VAL A 71 18.38 9.65 14.20
CA VAL A 71 17.73 10.70 13.39
C VAL A 71 17.28 10.08 12.07
N VAL A 72 15.99 10.20 11.75
CA VAL A 72 15.40 9.68 10.51
C VAL A 72 14.97 10.86 9.64
N ALA A 73 15.54 10.95 8.45
CA ALA A 73 15.10 11.91 7.43
C ALA A 73 14.02 11.28 6.55
N VAL A 74 12.91 12.00 6.33
CA VAL A 74 11.83 11.58 5.43
C VAL A 74 11.84 12.48 4.21
N LEU A 75 12.21 11.93 3.06
CA LEU A 75 12.24 12.64 1.79
C LEU A 75 10.97 12.34 0.99
N GLY A 76 10.03 13.29 1.00
CA GLY A 76 8.71 13.18 0.37
C GLY A 76 7.62 12.81 1.38
N VAL A 77 6.62 13.69 1.51
CA VAL A 77 5.50 13.53 2.45
C VAL A 77 4.13 13.49 1.76
N THR A 78 4.08 13.85 0.47
CA THR A 78 2.88 13.74 -0.35
C THR A 78 2.72 12.32 -0.86
N PHE A 79 1.49 11.92 -1.17
CA PHE A 79 1.20 10.56 -1.67
C PHE A 79 1.72 10.30 -3.09
N LYS A 80 2.05 11.36 -3.82
CA LYS A 80 2.67 11.36 -5.15
C LYS A 80 3.35 12.73 -5.39
N PRO A 81 4.30 12.82 -6.32
CA PRO A 81 4.71 14.09 -6.92
C PRO A 81 3.55 14.79 -7.64
#